data_AF-M0NFY6-F1
#
_entry.id   AF-M0NFY6-F1
#
_cell.length_a   1.000
_cell.length_b   1.000
_cell.length_c   1.000
_cell.angle_alpha   90.00
_cell.angle_beta   90.00
_cell.angle_gamma   90.00
#
_symmetry.space_group_name_H-M   'P 1'
#
loop_
_entity.id
_entity.type
_entity.pdbx_description
1 polymer ?
#
loop_
_entity_poly.entity_id
_entity_poly.type
_entity_poly.pdbx_seq_one_letter_code
_entity_poly.pdbx_strand_id
1 'polypeptide(L)'
;MPATVAYREQAEKPDGSRYEMIAWQVPESEEFPQGLKYSFQYINPDGDTLLRYDNSPYHRDIGRHHRHAPDGEITQLEFTGLAELIDDFQNEVTEIYEQRTD
;
A
#
# COMPACT_ATOMS: atom_id res chain seq x y z
N MET A 1 4.11 -11.76 20.21
CA MET A 1 2.66 -11.81 19.91
C MET A 1 2.49 -12.26 18.46
N PRO A 2 1.50 -13.09 18.12
CA PRO A 2 1.18 -13.37 16.71
C PRO A 2 0.63 -12.11 16.04
N ALA A 3 0.78 -12.02 14.72
CA ALA A 3 0.26 -10.88 13.95
C ALA A 3 -1.26 -10.78 14.09
N THR A 4 -1.78 -9.58 14.33
CA THR A 4 -3.22 -9.31 14.43
C THR A 4 -3.61 -8.28 13.39
N VAL A 5 -4.74 -8.47 12.71
CA VAL A 5 -5.23 -7.49 11.72
C VAL A 5 -5.56 -6.18 12.43
N ALA A 6 -4.89 -5.10 12.01
CA ALA A 6 -5.11 -3.74 12.50
C ALA A 6 -6.16 -3.01 11.67
N TYR A 7 -6.11 -3.23 10.35
CA TYR A 7 -7.01 -2.61 9.39
C TYR A 7 -7.15 -3.52 8.16
N ARG A 8 -8.35 -3.54 7.58
CA ARG A 8 -8.61 -4.19 6.30
C ARG A 8 -9.74 -3.46 5.58
N GLU A 9 -9.51 -3.15 4.32
CA GLU A 9 -10.53 -2.62 3.42
C GLU A 9 -10.27 -3.12 1.99
N GLN A 10 -11.33 -3.29 1.21
CA GLN A 10 -11.23 -3.58 -0.22
C GLN A 10 -12.45 -3.04 -0.93
N ALA A 11 -12.28 -2.58 -2.16
CA ALA A 11 -13.40 -2.26 -3.06
C ALA A 11 -13.00 -2.40 -4.52
N GLU A 12 -14.02 -2.49 -5.38
CA GLU A 12 -13.90 -2.50 -6.83
C GLU A 12 -14.48 -1.20 -7.39
N LYS A 13 -13.84 -0.64 -8.41
CA LYS A 13 -14.24 0.55 -9.15
C LYS A 13 -15.02 0.16 -10.41
N PRO A 14 -15.83 1.06 -11.01
CA PRO A 14 -16.64 0.76 -12.19
C PRO A 14 -15.90 0.23 -13.43
N ASP A 15 -14.61 0.54 -13.59
CA ASP A 15 -13.76 0.02 -14.68
C ASP A 15 -13.25 -1.41 -14.42
N GLY A 16 -13.61 -2.02 -13.28
CA GLY A 16 -13.18 -3.34 -12.83
C GLY A 16 -11.83 -3.34 -12.12
N SER A 17 -11.16 -2.19 -11.99
CA SER A 17 -9.97 -2.08 -11.13
C SER A 17 -10.39 -2.20 -9.67
N ARG A 18 -9.52 -2.73 -8.81
CA ARG A 18 -9.84 -2.97 -7.40
C ARG A 18 -8.66 -2.67 -6.50
N TYR A 19 -8.94 -2.19 -5.29
CA TYR A 19 -7.94 -2.05 -4.26
C TYR A 19 -8.18 -3.03 -3.12
N GLU A 20 -7.08 -3.47 -2.51
CA GLU A 20 -7.05 -4.29 -1.31
C GLU A 20 -6.02 -3.69 -0.35
N MET A 21 -6.46 -3.36 0.85
CA MET A 21 -5.65 -2.76 1.89
C MET A 21 -5.67 -3.67 3.11
N ILE A 22 -4.50 -4.06 3.59
CA ILE A 22 -4.38 -4.80 4.85
C ILE A 22 -3.17 -4.34 5.63
N ALA A 23 -3.39 -4.11 6.92
CA ALA A 23 -2.34 -3.82 7.89
C ALA A 23 -2.46 -4.76 9.09
N TRP A 24 -1.31 -5.13 9.65
CA TRP A 24 -1.20 -6.00 10.81
C TRP A 24 -0.36 -5.32 11.89
N GLN A 25 -0.83 -5.41 13.13
CA GLN A 25 0.04 -5.26 14.28
C GLN A 25 0.93 -6.50 14.38
N VAL A 26 2.24 -6.27 14.40
CA VAL A 26 3.29 -7.27 14.54
C VAL A 26 4.18 -6.91 15.73
N PRO A 27 4.92 -7.86 16.33
CA PRO A 27 5.93 -7.50 17.31
C PRO A 27 6.93 -6.50 16.71
N GLU A 28 7.26 -5.45 17.48
CA GLU A 28 8.34 -4.55 17.11
C GLU A 28 9.64 -5.33 16.92
N SER A 29 10.34 -5.01 15.83
CA SER A 29 11.61 -5.65 15.46
C SER A 29 12.45 -4.70 14.60
N GLU A 30 13.70 -5.08 14.31
CA GLU A 30 14.53 -4.32 13.36
C GLU A 30 13.95 -4.25 11.94
N GLU A 31 13.10 -5.22 11.59
CA GLU A 31 12.35 -5.24 10.33
C GLU A 31 11.14 -4.33 10.39
N PHE A 32 10.39 -4.35 11.50
CA PHE A 32 9.16 -3.57 11.70
C PHE A 32 9.27 -2.72 12.99
N PRO A 33 10.04 -1.62 12.98
CA PRO A 33 10.29 -0.84 14.19
C PRO A 33 9.05 -0.13 14.73
N GLN A 34 8.04 0.10 13.89
CA GLN A 34 6.74 0.65 14.31
C GLN A 34 5.74 -0.43 14.76
N GLY A 35 6.13 -1.70 14.82
CA GLY A 35 5.23 -2.81 15.13
C GLY A 35 4.11 -2.98 14.11
N LEU A 36 4.28 -2.47 12.89
CA LEU A 36 3.27 -2.45 11.84
C LEU A 36 3.83 -3.12 10.59
N LYS A 37 3.05 -4.00 9.97
CA LYS A 37 3.26 -4.51 8.61
C LYS A 37 2.04 -4.16 7.76
N TYR A 38 2.23 -3.79 6.51
CA TYR A 38 1.09 -3.56 5.60
C TYR A 38 1.39 -3.94 4.15
N SER A 39 0.31 -4.15 3.40
CA SER A 39 0.31 -4.39 1.96
C SER A 39 -0.97 -3.77 1.40
N PHE A 40 -0.85 -2.60 0.77
CA PHE A 40 -1.94 -1.92 0.08
C PHE A 40 -1.66 -2.02 -1.42
N GLN A 41 -2.64 -2.49 -2.19
CA GLN A 41 -2.48 -2.72 -3.62
C GLN A 41 -3.72 -2.22 -4.36
N TYR A 42 -3.50 -1.62 -5.52
CA TYR A 42 -4.52 -1.25 -6.49
C TYR A 42 -4.13 -1.87 -7.82
N ILE A 43 -5.04 -2.64 -8.39
CA ILE A 43 -4.77 -3.49 -9.55
C ILE A 43 -5.85 -3.31 -10.62
N ASN A 44 -5.45 -3.40 -11.88
CA ASN A 44 -6.37 -3.34 -13.01
C ASN A 44 -7.21 -4.64 -13.12
N PRO A 45 -8.21 -4.70 -14.02
CA PRO A 45 -9.01 -5.91 -14.23
C PRO A 45 -8.19 -7.15 -14.64
N ASP A 46 -7.08 -6.94 -15.34
CA ASP A 46 -6.16 -7.99 -15.80
C ASP A 46 -5.23 -8.51 -14.68
N GLY A 47 -5.19 -7.82 -13.52
CA GLY A 47 -4.38 -8.18 -12.36
C GLY A 47 -3.02 -7.48 -12.28
N ASP A 48 -2.70 -6.57 -13.20
CA ASP A 48 -1.46 -5.78 -13.14
C ASP A 48 -1.54 -4.71 -12.05
N THR A 49 -0.39 -4.41 -11.45
CA THR A 49 -0.27 -3.37 -10.42
C THR A 49 -0.41 -1.98 -11.03
N LEU A 50 -1.36 -1.21 -10.50
CA LEU A 50 -1.52 0.22 -10.77
C LEU A 50 -0.84 1.07 -9.68
N LEU A 51 -0.89 0.61 -8.43
CA LEU A 51 -0.23 1.23 -7.29
C LEU A 51 -0.03 0.17 -6.21
N ARG A 52 1.08 0.23 -5.49
CA ARG A 52 1.24 -0.55 -4.26
C ARG A 52 2.02 0.22 -3.21
N TYR A 53 1.49 0.27 -1.99
CA TYR A 53 2.21 0.70 -0.81
C TYR A 53 2.53 -0.52 0.05
N ASP A 54 3.81 -0.73 0.38
CA ASP A 54 4.20 -1.75 1.37
C ASP A 54 5.36 -1.30 2.26
N ASN A 55 5.64 -2.10 3.29
CA ASN A 55 6.84 -1.98 4.09
C ASN A 55 7.65 -3.28 4.14
N SER A 56 7.83 -3.88 2.96
CA SER A 56 8.66 -5.07 2.80
C SER A 56 10.08 -4.84 3.38
N PRO A 57 10.71 -5.81 4.05
CA PRO A 57 12.08 -5.66 4.57
C PRO A 57 13.16 -5.68 3.47
N TYR A 58 12.77 -5.89 2.21
CA TYR A 58 13.60 -5.75 1.01
C TYR A 58 13.62 -4.28 0.54
N HIS A 59 14.59 -3.89 -0.31
CA HIS A 59 14.76 -2.49 -0.79
C HIS A 59 15.10 -1.44 0.27
N ARG A 60 15.85 -1.84 1.31
CA ARG A 60 16.28 -0.94 2.41
C ARG A 60 17.14 0.25 1.96
N ASP A 61 17.70 0.18 0.77
CA ASP A 61 18.43 1.27 0.11
C ASP A 61 17.52 2.45 -0.28
N ILE A 62 16.23 2.20 -0.49
CA ILE A 62 15.21 3.21 -0.81
C ILE A 62 14.57 3.73 0.48
N GLY A 63 14.31 2.84 1.44
CA GLY A 63 13.68 3.19 2.70
C GLY A 63 13.00 1.99 3.33
N ARG A 64 12.06 2.24 4.24
CA ARG A 64 11.25 1.17 4.85
C ARG A 64 9.84 1.09 4.29
N HIS A 65 9.35 2.21 3.78
CA HIS A 65 8.01 2.36 3.27
C HIS A 65 8.14 2.67 1.79
N HIS A 66 7.47 1.87 0.97
CA HIS A 66 7.67 1.87 -0.47
C HIS A 66 6.37 2.18 -1.16
N ARG A 67 6.44 3.04 -2.17
CA ARG A 67 5.45 3.18 -3.23
C ARG A 67 5.99 2.50 -4.48
N HIS A 68 5.19 1.63 -5.08
CA HIS A 68 5.49 0.95 -6.33
C HIS A 68 4.55 1.46 -7.42
N ALA A 69 5.13 1.89 -8.53
CA ALA A 69 4.40 2.38 -9.71
C ALA A 69 4.17 1.25 -10.74
N PRO A 70 3.28 1.44 -11.74
CA PRO A 70 2.98 0.41 -12.76
C PRO A 70 4.19 -0.02 -13.60
N ASP A 71 5.15 0.87 -13.79
CA ASP A 71 6.38 0.61 -14.56
C ASP A 71 7.48 -0.10 -13.75
N GLY A 72 7.20 -0.40 -12.48
CA GLY A 72 8.13 -1.05 -11.56
C GLY A 72 9.05 -0.09 -10.80
N GLU A 73 8.88 1.23 -10.94
CA GLU A 73 9.60 2.19 -10.10
C GLU A 73 9.20 2.00 -8.63
N ILE A 74 10.21 2.00 -7.75
CA ILE A 74 10.02 1.95 -6.30
C ILE A 74 10.58 3.24 -5.70
N THR A 75 9.74 3.97 -4.97
CA THR A 75 10.14 5.21 -4.28
C THR A 75 9.87 5.12 -2.78
N GLN A 76 10.60 5.93 -2.01
CA GLN A 76 10.39 6.04 -0.57
C GLN A 76 9.08 6.77 -0.29
N LEU A 77 8.31 6.25 0.67
CA LEU A 77 7.22 6.95 1.33
C LEU A 77 7.67 7.49 2.68
N GLU A 78 7.22 8.70 3.00
CA GLU A 78 7.28 9.19 4.37
C GLU A 78 6.14 8.55 5.18
N PHE A 79 6.48 7.93 6.31
CA PHE A 79 5.48 7.29 7.17
C PHE A 79 5.29 8.08 8.46
N THR A 80 4.11 8.68 8.58
CA THR A 80 3.70 9.48 9.75
C THR A 80 2.67 8.74 10.62
N GLY A 81 2.01 7.73 10.08
CA GLY A 81 1.00 6.96 10.78
C GLY A 81 0.18 6.08 9.83
N LEU A 82 -0.58 5.13 10.39
CA LEU A 82 -1.46 4.27 9.60
C LEU A 82 -2.63 5.05 9.00
N ALA A 83 -3.17 6.05 9.70
CA ALA A 83 -4.29 6.84 9.20
C ALA A 83 -3.88 7.66 7.98
N GLU A 84 -2.78 8.39 8.07
CA GLU A 84 -2.22 9.17 6.97
C GLU A 84 -1.84 8.28 5.78
N LEU A 85 -1.23 7.11 6.03
CA LEU A 85 -0.92 6.15 4.97
C LEU A 85 -2.16 5.63 4.23
N ILE A 86 -3.28 5.44 4.95
CA ILE A 86 -4.56 5.03 4.35
C ILE A 86 -5.10 6.16 3.48
N ASP A 87 -5.10 7.39 3.98
CA ASP A 87 -5.59 8.56 3.26
C ASP A 87 -4.76 8.81 2.00
N ASP A 88 -3.43 8.79 2.10
CA ASP A 88 -2.50 8.96 0.97
C ASP A 88 -2.74 7.90 -0.12
N PHE A 89 -2.89 6.63 0.28
CA PHE A 89 -3.14 5.55 -0.66
C PHE A 89 -4.49 5.72 -1.37
N GLN A 90 -5.55 6.05 -0.63
CA GLN A 90 -6.90 6.21 -1.19
C GLN A 90 -7.00 7.43 -2.12
N ASN A 91 -6.31 8.52 -1.79
CA ASN A 91 -6.22 9.69 -2.66
C ASN A 91 -5.56 9.30 -3.99
N GLU A 92 -4.41 8.61 -3.94
CA GLU A 92 -3.71 8.24 -5.17
C GLU A 92 -4.47 7.18 -5.99
N VAL A 93 -5.16 6.24 -5.35
CA VAL A 93 -6.09 5.32 -6.04
C VAL A 93 -7.16 6.10 -6.81
N THR A 94 -7.69 7.17 -6.21
CA THR A 94 -8.71 8.02 -6.84
C THR A 94 -8.12 8.79 -8.02
N GLU A 95 -6.95 9.40 -7.86
CA GLU A 95 -6.24 10.10 -8.94
C GLU A 95 -5.93 9.18 -10.13
N ILE A 96 -5.43 7.97 -9.86
CA ILE A 96 -5.13 6.99 -10.92
C ILE A 96 -6.42 6.50 -11.59
N TYR A 97 -7.50 6.31 -10.83
CA TYR A 97 -8.80 5.94 -11.39
C TYR A 97 -9.34 7.02 -12.33
N GLU A 98 -9.34 8.28 -11.90
CA GLU A 98 -9.80 9.42 -12.70
C GLU A 98 -8.98 9.54 -14.00
N GLN A 99 -7.64 9.54 -13.91
CA GLN A 99 -6.75 9.61 -15.08
C GLN A 99 -6.96 8.49 -16.12
N ARG A 100 -7.46 7.32 -15.70
CA ARG A 100 -7.70 6.17 -16.59
C ARG A 100 -9.11 6.13 -17.17
N THR A 101 -10.05 6.90 -16.60
CA THR A 101 -11.48 6.84 -16.96
C THR A 101 -12.06 8.16 -17.46
N ASP A 102 -11.27 9.24 -17.44
CA ASP A 102 -11.53 10.50 -18.13
C ASP A 102 -11.46 10.41 -19.67
#